data_AF-A0A9W7DM32-F1
#
_entry.id   AF-A0A9W7DM32-F1
#
_cell.length_a   1.000
_cell.length_b   1.000
_cell.length_c   1.000
_cell.angle_alpha   90.00
_cell.angle_beta   90.00
_cell.angle_gamma   90.00
#
_symmetry.space_group_name_H-M   'P 1'
#
loop_
_entity.id
_entity.type
_entity.pdbx_description
1 polymer ?
#
loop_
_entity_poly.entity_id
_entity_poly.type
_entity_poly.pdbx_seq_one_letter_code
_entity_poly.pdbx_strand_id
1 'polypeptide(L)'
;MSVGSIYCWSMWTPKMTTLSGVVASGPVDFTLSEVVPVFSCAAVGLGMGSAALGSWVDKVGPVKAGTTGSLIWFSGLMTAAAGAHLHSLPLIYAGYGGLGGIAWGLLYLSPVSTTMKWFPDRRGLATGITLSAFGAGAAIAPPMIDYFTQIFFEAPGYLGTVADLALMTLDDGSQVLANDPGTQVVVATATDAAKVGLSEGVYAAGTGDSGAAGAFASLACLYGGVGLVSSQFMRAPPDGWMPDGYKVAEDNVTGGTDVGLPLKTVIRTPQFPLLWMTVFGNAVGGLALISSSKMVMVDIWGAALPSIVTASFATGYVATLGSANAFGRLSWAVGSDFLGRKNAYSVMALGIPVMGSVPFLISNAIESNAAGVESVVPLGIFVGGSVFAIANYGGIFSILPAYIADLYGSKYSSSIHGAALTAWSASAVAGPMGLAFLRNKAEREAIDDLTANLDPTLFEQTFGATLEHKDSLIESKTLTINKLMQISAEGVPDPTPHLYDQTFYMAAGFLGVAAISNQLLKPPNVKKLLADSSESENELK
;
A
#
# COMPACT_ATOMS: atom_id res chain seq x y z
N MET A 1 -7.52 4.69 -13.85
CA MET A 1 -8.24 3.53 -13.28
C MET A 1 -7.41 2.26 -13.31
N SER A 2 -7.11 1.67 -14.47
CA SER A 2 -6.33 0.42 -14.58
C SER A 2 -5.05 0.39 -13.73
N VAL A 3 -4.10 1.29 -13.97
CA VAL A 3 -2.85 1.36 -13.19
C VAL A 3 -3.07 1.78 -11.72
N GLY A 4 -4.22 2.36 -11.40
CA GLY A 4 -4.60 2.73 -10.03
C GLY A 4 -4.83 1.51 -9.12
N SER A 5 -5.07 0.33 -9.72
CA SER A 5 -5.17 -0.93 -8.97
C SER A 5 -3.88 -1.30 -8.24
N ILE A 6 -2.75 -0.66 -8.56
CA ILE A 6 -1.47 -0.96 -7.96
C ILE A 6 -1.47 -0.76 -6.43
N TYR A 7 -2.31 0.16 -5.93
CA TYR A 7 -2.53 0.40 -4.51
C TYR A 7 -3.32 -0.70 -3.80
N CYS A 8 -3.92 -1.64 -4.54
CA CYS A 8 -4.68 -2.75 -3.97
C CYS A 8 -3.79 -3.97 -3.68
N TRP A 9 -2.49 -3.76 -3.43
CA TRP A 9 -1.57 -4.85 -3.11
C TRP A 9 -2.03 -5.67 -1.90
N SER A 10 -2.70 -5.03 -0.94
CA SER A 10 -3.28 -5.69 0.23
C SER A 10 -4.30 -6.78 -0.11
N MET A 11 -4.89 -6.77 -1.30
CA MET A 11 -5.80 -7.83 -1.77
C MET A 11 -5.04 -9.09 -2.19
N TRP A 12 -3.80 -8.92 -2.68
CA TRP A 12 -2.94 -10.02 -3.11
C TRP A 12 -2.20 -10.63 -1.95
N THR A 13 -1.87 -9.85 -0.91
CA THR A 13 -1.03 -10.34 0.19
C THR A 13 -1.56 -11.62 0.84
N PRO A 14 -2.84 -11.72 1.26
CA PRO A 14 -3.37 -12.97 1.83
C PRO A 14 -3.27 -14.16 0.86
N LYS A 15 -3.44 -13.91 -0.44
CA LYS A 15 -3.38 -14.95 -1.47
C LYS A 15 -1.96 -15.43 -1.76
N MET A 16 -0.97 -14.56 -1.62
CA MET A 16 0.44 -14.91 -1.77
C MET A 16 0.97 -15.68 -0.54
N THR A 17 0.46 -15.36 0.65
CA THR A 17 0.85 -16.04 1.90
C THR A 17 0.15 -17.37 2.10
N THR A 18 -0.86 -17.71 1.29
CA THR A 18 -1.55 -19.01 1.29
C THR A 18 -1.63 -19.58 -0.13
N LEU A 19 -0.62 -19.34 -0.95
CA LEU A 19 -0.66 -19.64 -2.38
C LEU A 19 -0.80 -21.15 -2.68
N SER A 20 -0.07 -21.98 -1.94
CA SER A 20 -0.07 -23.45 -2.00
C SER A 20 -0.93 -24.07 -0.91
N GLY A 21 -0.94 -23.50 0.30
CA GLY A 21 -1.77 -24.00 1.41
C GLY A 21 -3.26 -23.68 1.26
N VAL A 22 -3.61 -22.64 0.48
CA VAL A 22 -4.95 -22.15 0.11
C VAL A 22 -5.82 -21.71 1.29
N VAL A 23 -6.04 -22.58 2.28
CA VAL A 23 -6.86 -22.37 3.48
C VAL A 23 -6.07 -21.68 4.59
N ALA A 24 -4.83 -22.11 4.80
CA ALA A 24 -3.87 -21.51 5.71
C ALA A 24 -2.47 -21.57 5.09
N SER A 25 -1.50 -20.83 5.65
CA SER A 25 -0.14 -20.80 5.14
C SER A 25 0.55 -22.16 5.33
N GLY A 26 1.14 -22.69 4.25
CA GLY A 26 1.98 -23.87 4.28
C GLY A 26 3.49 -23.55 4.38
N PRO A 27 4.34 -24.58 4.48
CA PRO A 27 5.79 -24.41 4.63
C PRO A 27 6.43 -23.69 3.44
N VAL A 28 5.97 -24.00 2.23
CA VAL A 28 6.47 -23.42 0.98
C VAL A 28 5.88 -22.05 0.67
N ASP A 29 4.83 -21.61 1.39
CA ASP A 29 4.19 -20.32 1.13
C ASP A 29 5.06 -19.13 1.55
N PHE A 30 4.91 -18.03 0.82
CA PHE A 30 5.66 -16.81 1.09
C PHE A 30 5.25 -16.21 2.43
N THR A 31 6.23 -15.67 3.13
CA THR A 31 5.99 -14.92 4.37
C THR A 31 5.47 -13.52 4.07
N LEU A 32 4.84 -12.90 5.07
CA LEU A 32 4.39 -11.51 4.95
C LEU A 32 5.56 -10.55 4.66
N SER A 33 6.72 -10.76 5.30
CA SER A 33 7.93 -9.94 5.08
C SER A 33 8.47 -10.03 3.66
N GLU A 34 8.23 -11.15 2.97
CA GLU A 34 8.65 -11.35 1.58
C GLU A 34 7.68 -10.70 0.59
N VAL A 35 6.38 -10.72 0.88
CA VAL A 35 5.34 -10.26 -0.05
C VAL A 35 5.09 -8.74 0.04
N VAL A 36 5.10 -8.17 1.25
CA VAL A 36 4.80 -6.75 1.46
C VAL A 36 5.74 -5.80 0.67
N PRO A 37 7.06 -6.04 0.59
CA PRO A 37 7.97 -5.13 -0.13
C PRO A 37 7.80 -5.12 -1.66
N VAL A 38 6.98 -6.01 -2.25
CA VAL A 38 6.68 -5.96 -3.69
C VAL A 38 6.03 -4.61 -4.06
N PHE A 39 5.12 -4.10 -3.23
CA PHE A 39 4.52 -2.78 -3.44
C PHE A 39 5.56 -1.66 -3.32
N SER A 40 6.48 -1.76 -2.35
CA SER A 40 7.59 -0.82 -2.21
C SER A 40 8.49 -0.82 -3.44
N CYS A 41 8.77 -1.99 -4.02
CA CYS A 41 9.51 -2.14 -5.27
C CYS A 41 8.80 -1.41 -6.43
N ALA A 42 7.49 -1.56 -6.55
CA ALA A 42 6.70 -0.83 -7.55
C ALA A 42 6.75 0.69 -7.36
N ALA A 43 6.68 1.17 -6.13
CA ALA A 43 6.76 2.59 -5.82
C ALA A 43 8.15 3.20 -6.10
N VAL A 44 9.23 2.45 -5.85
CA VAL A 44 10.58 2.84 -6.26
C VAL A 44 10.71 2.83 -7.79
N GLY A 45 10.14 1.81 -8.43
CA GLY A 45 10.05 1.70 -9.89
C GLY A 45 9.32 2.88 -10.53
N LEU A 46 8.26 3.40 -9.91
CA LEU A 46 7.59 4.63 -10.33
C LEU A 46 8.56 5.82 -10.35
N GLY A 47 9.29 6.03 -9.25
CA GLY A 47 10.23 7.14 -9.12
C GLY A 47 11.35 7.08 -10.16
N MET A 48 12.00 5.92 -10.29
CA MET A 48 13.09 5.71 -11.25
C MET A 48 12.61 5.76 -12.70
N GLY A 49 11.49 5.09 -13.00
CA GLY A 49 10.89 5.05 -14.33
C GLY A 49 10.45 6.44 -14.79
N SER A 50 9.87 7.24 -13.89
CA SER A 50 9.49 8.62 -14.20
C SER A 50 10.69 9.50 -14.50
N ALA A 51 11.78 9.36 -13.73
CA ALA A 51 13.02 10.11 -13.95
C ALA A 51 13.72 9.71 -15.27
N ALA A 52 13.77 8.41 -15.57
CA ALA A 52 14.47 7.89 -16.76
C ALA A 52 13.69 8.10 -18.06
N LEU A 53 12.35 8.02 -18.01
CA LEU A 53 11.50 8.00 -19.21
C LEU A 53 10.74 9.31 -19.46
N GLY A 54 10.81 10.30 -18.57
CA GLY A 54 10.08 11.57 -18.74
C GLY A 54 10.41 12.31 -20.04
N SER A 55 11.70 12.47 -20.36
CA SER A 55 12.13 13.11 -21.62
C SER A 55 11.70 12.34 -22.86
N TRP A 56 11.65 11.01 -22.77
CA TRP A 56 11.13 10.16 -23.83
C TRP A 56 9.63 10.38 -24.04
N VAL A 57 8.83 10.43 -22.95
CA VAL A 57 7.38 10.71 -23.01
C VAL A 57 7.10 12.04 -23.71
N ASP A 58 7.84 13.10 -23.38
CA ASP A 58 7.69 14.40 -24.03
C ASP A 58 8.02 14.36 -25.53
N LYS A 59 9.03 13.58 -25.92
CA LYS A 59 9.44 13.43 -27.33
C LYS A 59 8.45 12.62 -28.17
N VAL A 60 7.92 11.51 -27.64
CA VAL A 60 7.05 10.59 -28.40
C VAL A 60 5.57 10.96 -28.32
N GLY A 61 5.20 11.77 -27.34
CA GLY A 61 3.84 12.20 -27.10
C GLY A 61 3.00 11.16 -26.32
N PRO A 62 1.81 11.58 -25.86
CA PRO A 62 1.04 10.84 -24.87
C PRO A 62 0.44 9.52 -25.37
N VAL A 63 0.05 9.42 -26.64
CA VAL A 63 -0.48 8.16 -27.20
C VAL A 63 0.55 7.05 -27.12
N LYS A 64 1.77 7.31 -27.62
CA LYS A 64 2.85 6.32 -27.65
C LYS A 64 3.30 5.95 -26.24
N ALA A 65 3.46 6.95 -25.37
CA ALA A 65 3.79 6.71 -23.96
C ALA A 65 2.72 5.88 -23.24
N GLY A 66 1.44 6.22 -23.41
CA GLY A 66 0.33 5.47 -22.85
C GLY A 66 0.19 4.06 -23.39
N THR A 67 0.41 3.87 -24.70
CA THR A 67 0.40 2.55 -25.35
C THR A 67 1.50 1.67 -24.78
N THR A 68 2.75 2.17 -24.74
CA THR A 68 3.90 1.45 -24.18
C THR A 68 3.69 1.14 -22.71
N GLY A 69 3.24 2.10 -21.91
CA GLY A 69 2.94 1.87 -20.49
C GLY A 69 1.86 0.82 -20.27
N SER A 70 0.82 0.78 -21.11
CA SER A 70 -0.25 -0.23 -21.03
C SER A 70 0.26 -1.63 -21.38
N LEU A 71 1.13 -1.75 -22.39
CA LEU A 71 1.77 -3.02 -22.74
C LEU A 71 2.71 -3.50 -21.63
N ILE A 72 3.49 -2.61 -21.02
CA ILE A 72 4.36 -2.97 -19.89
C ILE A 72 3.51 -3.38 -18.68
N TRP A 73 2.37 -2.71 -18.43
CA TRP A 73 1.46 -3.11 -17.34
C TRP A 73 0.84 -4.48 -17.56
N PHE A 74 0.39 -4.76 -18.78
CA PHE A 74 -0.07 -6.10 -19.20
C PHE A 74 1.01 -7.14 -18.96
N SER A 75 2.23 -6.90 -19.46
CA SER A 75 3.36 -7.82 -19.31
C SER A 75 3.72 -8.01 -17.84
N GLY A 76 3.75 -6.94 -17.04
CA GLY A 76 4.07 -7.00 -15.62
C GLY A 76 3.07 -7.86 -14.83
N LEU A 77 1.78 -7.70 -15.08
CA LEU A 77 0.75 -8.53 -14.46
C LEU A 77 0.77 -9.98 -14.97
N MET A 78 1.09 -10.23 -16.25
CA MET A 78 1.29 -11.58 -16.76
C MET A 78 2.52 -12.26 -16.15
N THR A 79 3.61 -11.51 -15.94
CA THR A 79 4.79 -12.01 -15.23
C THR A 79 4.46 -12.30 -13.77
N ALA A 80 3.66 -11.47 -13.10
CA ALA A 80 3.18 -11.74 -11.74
C ALA A 80 2.25 -12.97 -11.70
N ALA A 81 1.38 -13.16 -12.70
CA ALA A 81 0.56 -14.36 -12.85
C ALA A 81 1.43 -15.61 -12.98
N ALA A 82 2.47 -15.57 -13.83
CA ALA A 82 3.43 -16.65 -13.96
C ALA A 82 4.20 -16.89 -12.65
N GLY A 83 4.56 -15.83 -11.93
CA GLY A 83 5.19 -15.92 -10.62
C GLY A 83 4.30 -16.59 -9.58
N ALA A 84 3.00 -16.26 -9.54
CA ALA A 84 2.04 -16.95 -8.68
C ALA A 84 1.85 -18.42 -9.10
N HIS A 85 1.75 -18.71 -10.39
CA HIS A 85 1.57 -20.08 -10.89
C HIS A 85 2.81 -20.98 -10.63
N LEU A 86 4.00 -20.43 -10.82
CA LEU A 86 5.27 -21.15 -10.65
C LEU A 86 5.82 -21.07 -9.22
N HIS A 87 5.06 -20.48 -8.28
CA HIS A 87 5.49 -20.25 -6.90
C HIS A 87 6.86 -19.54 -6.83
N SER A 88 7.03 -18.49 -7.64
CA SER A 88 8.29 -17.76 -7.82
C SER A 88 8.16 -16.29 -7.40
N LEU A 89 8.63 -16.00 -6.19
CA LEU A 89 8.69 -14.63 -5.67
C LEU A 89 9.51 -13.67 -6.56
N PRO A 90 10.68 -14.04 -7.11
CA PRO A 90 11.42 -13.16 -8.03
C PRO A 90 10.61 -12.73 -9.26
N LEU A 91 9.77 -13.60 -9.82
CA LEU A 91 8.88 -13.23 -10.93
C LEU A 91 7.79 -12.26 -10.49
N ILE A 92 7.27 -12.38 -9.28
CA ILE A 92 6.31 -11.42 -8.71
C ILE A 92 6.98 -10.05 -8.54
N TYR A 93 8.20 -10.00 -8.01
CA TYR A 93 8.99 -8.77 -7.93
C TYR A 93 9.31 -8.19 -9.31
N ALA A 94 9.71 -9.01 -10.28
CA ALA A 94 9.99 -8.54 -11.63
C ALA A 94 8.74 -8.01 -12.34
N GLY A 95 7.60 -8.69 -12.17
CA GLY A 95 6.32 -8.38 -12.80
C GLY A 95 5.61 -7.19 -12.15
N TYR A 96 5.11 -7.36 -10.93
CA TYR A 96 4.32 -6.34 -10.25
C TYR A 96 5.19 -5.19 -9.72
N GLY A 97 6.37 -5.52 -9.19
CA GLY A 97 7.34 -4.54 -8.68
C GLY A 97 8.04 -3.77 -9.81
N GLY A 98 8.91 -4.44 -10.57
CA GLY A 98 9.77 -3.82 -11.59
C GLY A 98 8.99 -3.28 -12.78
N LEU A 99 8.42 -4.17 -13.60
CA LEU A 99 7.64 -3.79 -14.79
C LEU A 99 6.43 -2.95 -14.40
N GLY A 100 5.75 -3.34 -13.32
CA GLY A 100 4.62 -2.59 -12.79
C GLY A 100 4.97 -1.16 -12.37
N GLY A 101 6.09 -0.96 -11.69
CA GLY A 101 6.59 0.37 -11.34
C GLY A 101 6.96 1.23 -12.56
N ILE A 102 7.59 0.63 -13.58
CA ILE A 102 7.91 1.34 -14.84
C ILE A 102 6.62 1.74 -15.57
N ALA A 103 5.67 0.82 -15.69
CA ALA A 103 4.36 1.10 -16.28
C ALA A 103 3.62 2.19 -15.50
N TRP A 104 3.69 2.15 -14.17
CA TRP A 104 3.14 3.17 -13.30
C TRP A 104 3.71 4.55 -13.65
N GLY A 105 5.02 4.69 -13.82
CA GLY A 105 5.63 5.96 -14.26
C GLY A 105 5.12 6.47 -15.60
N LEU A 106 5.09 5.62 -16.62
CA LEU A 106 4.64 6.01 -17.96
C LEU A 106 3.16 6.40 -17.98
N LEU A 107 2.32 5.60 -17.35
CA LEU A 107 0.87 5.81 -17.31
C LEU A 107 0.47 6.94 -16.36
N TYR A 108 1.34 7.32 -15.43
CA TYR A 108 1.18 8.51 -14.59
C TYR A 108 1.58 9.78 -15.35
N LEU A 109 2.78 9.81 -15.94
CA LEU A 109 3.33 11.01 -16.57
C LEU A 109 2.54 11.46 -17.79
N SER A 110 2.14 10.53 -18.65
CA SER A 110 1.46 10.83 -19.92
C SER A 110 0.18 11.66 -19.76
N PRO A 111 -0.83 11.24 -18.96
CA PRO A 111 -2.05 12.02 -18.78
C PRO A 111 -1.81 13.32 -17.99
N VAL A 112 -0.90 13.30 -17.01
CA VAL A 112 -0.61 14.50 -16.19
C VAL A 112 0.01 15.60 -17.03
N SER A 113 1.06 15.31 -17.82
CA SER A 113 1.71 16.30 -18.68
C SER A 113 0.76 16.83 -19.76
N THR A 114 -0.05 15.96 -20.36
CA THR A 114 -1.03 16.33 -21.38
C THR A 114 -2.11 17.23 -20.81
N THR A 115 -2.63 16.93 -19.62
CA THR A 115 -3.65 17.74 -18.95
C THR A 115 -3.13 19.14 -18.63
N MET A 116 -1.89 19.26 -18.14
CA MET A 116 -1.28 20.56 -17.86
C MET A 116 -1.10 21.44 -19.11
N LYS A 117 -0.82 20.81 -20.27
CA LYS A 117 -0.71 21.51 -21.56
C LYS A 117 -2.08 21.99 -22.06
N TRP A 118 -3.14 21.21 -21.85
CA TRP A 118 -4.52 21.55 -22.23
C TRP A 118 -5.24 22.53 -21.30
N PHE A 119 -4.73 22.80 -20.10
CA PHE A 119 -5.41 23.69 -19.14
C PHE A 119 -4.41 24.56 -18.38
N PRO A 120 -3.68 25.48 -19.04
CA PRO A 120 -2.66 26.33 -18.42
C PRO A 120 -3.26 27.35 -17.46
N ASP A 121 -4.52 27.72 -17.64
CA ASP A 121 -5.31 28.62 -16.79
C ASP A 121 -5.78 27.96 -15.49
N ARG A 122 -5.94 26.63 -15.49
CA ARG A 122 -6.49 25.85 -14.36
C ARG A 122 -5.69 24.56 -14.08
N ARG A 123 -4.37 24.66 -14.14
CA ARG A 123 -3.45 23.50 -14.04
C ARG A 123 -3.75 22.60 -12.85
N GLY A 124 -3.94 23.18 -11.66
CA GLY A 124 -4.17 22.43 -10.41
C GLY A 124 -5.50 21.66 -10.39
N LEU A 125 -6.59 22.28 -10.83
CA LEU A 125 -7.89 21.61 -10.91
C LEU A 125 -7.87 20.49 -11.95
N ALA A 126 -7.30 20.75 -13.13
CA ALA A 126 -7.23 19.79 -14.21
C ALA A 126 -6.39 18.57 -13.83
N THR A 127 -5.18 18.78 -13.27
CA THR A 127 -4.36 17.67 -12.77
C THR A 127 -5.01 16.96 -11.59
N GLY A 128 -5.70 17.68 -10.69
CA GLY A 128 -6.46 17.10 -9.59
C GLY A 128 -7.51 16.09 -10.07
N ILE A 129 -8.34 16.47 -11.06
CA ILE A 129 -9.35 15.57 -11.66
C ILE A 129 -8.67 14.35 -12.30
N THR A 130 -7.62 14.57 -13.09
CA THR A 130 -6.87 13.47 -13.74
C THR A 130 -6.26 12.52 -12.72
N LEU A 131 -5.69 13.02 -11.62
CA LEU A 131 -5.10 12.22 -10.55
C LEU A 131 -6.14 11.53 -9.66
N SER A 132 -7.33 12.10 -9.50
CA SER A 132 -8.44 11.43 -8.83
C SER A 132 -8.89 10.18 -9.59
N ALA A 133 -8.84 10.18 -10.94
CA ALA A 133 -9.13 8.97 -11.74
C ALA A 133 -8.09 7.85 -11.55
N PHE A 134 -6.88 8.19 -11.09
CA PHE A 134 -5.90 7.22 -10.63
C PHE A 134 -6.32 6.60 -9.29
N GLY A 135 -6.66 7.43 -8.29
CA GLY A 135 -7.19 6.96 -7.00
C GLY A 135 -8.47 6.12 -7.13
N ALA A 136 -9.37 6.46 -8.04
CA ALA A 136 -10.60 5.70 -8.29
C ALA A 136 -10.33 4.27 -8.78
N GLY A 137 -9.17 4.01 -9.39
CA GLY A 137 -8.73 2.65 -9.72
C GLY A 137 -8.63 1.75 -8.49
N ALA A 138 -8.14 2.30 -7.37
CA ALA A 138 -8.02 1.58 -6.10
C ALA A 138 -9.38 1.32 -5.43
N ALA A 139 -10.44 2.01 -5.85
CA ALA A 139 -11.79 1.77 -5.37
C ALA A 139 -12.47 0.59 -6.08
N ILE A 140 -12.21 0.43 -7.38
CA ILE A 140 -12.88 -0.59 -8.22
C ILE A 140 -12.09 -1.90 -8.25
N ALA A 141 -10.76 -1.84 -8.14
CA ALA A 141 -9.93 -3.02 -8.22
C ALA A 141 -10.19 -4.07 -7.13
N PRO A 142 -10.45 -3.74 -5.84
CA PRO A 142 -10.68 -4.75 -4.81
C PRO A 142 -11.82 -5.74 -5.12
N PRO A 143 -13.05 -5.32 -5.44
CA PRO A 143 -14.11 -6.27 -5.80
C PRO A 143 -13.80 -7.03 -7.11
N MET A 144 -13.06 -6.43 -8.05
CA MET A 144 -12.63 -7.16 -9.26
C MET A 144 -11.61 -8.25 -8.96
N ILE A 145 -10.63 -7.96 -8.10
CA ILE A 145 -9.63 -8.94 -7.65
C ILE A 145 -10.36 -10.09 -6.95
N ASP A 146 -11.25 -9.78 -6.01
CA ASP A 146 -12.02 -10.79 -5.27
C ASP A 146 -12.84 -11.66 -6.24
N TYR A 147 -13.58 -11.05 -7.17
CA TYR A 147 -14.35 -11.74 -8.20
C TYR A 147 -13.49 -12.69 -9.05
N PHE A 148 -12.37 -12.21 -9.61
CA PHE A 148 -11.52 -13.09 -10.41
C PHE A 148 -10.86 -14.17 -9.57
N THR A 149 -10.42 -13.89 -8.35
CA THR A 149 -9.86 -14.93 -7.48
C THR A 149 -10.87 -16.02 -7.17
N GLN A 150 -12.16 -15.68 -7.00
CA GLN A 150 -13.22 -16.68 -6.78
C GLN A 150 -13.51 -17.53 -8.01
N ILE A 151 -13.37 -17.00 -9.23
CA ILE A 151 -13.55 -17.77 -10.47
C ILE A 151 -12.53 -18.91 -10.57
N PHE A 152 -11.29 -18.65 -10.18
CA PHE A 152 -10.18 -19.60 -10.30
C PHE A 152 -9.87 -20.33 -8.99
N PHE A 153 -10.67 -20.11 -7.94
CA PHE A 153 -10.45 -20.76 -6.67
C PHE A 153 -10.80 -22.24 -6.76
N GLU A 154 -9.87 -23.10 -6.35
CA GLU A 154 -10.09 -24.53 -6.20
C GLU A 154 -9.75 -24.94 -4.77
N ALA A 155 -10.72 -25.51 -4.06
CA ALA A 155 -10.51 -25.97 -2.70
C ALA A 155 -9.46 -27.11 -2.69
N PRO A 156 -8.47 -27.08 -1.78
CA PRO A 156 -7.51 -28.17 -1.67
C PRO A 156 -8.21 -29.43 -1.14
N GLY A 157 -7.59 -30.59 -1.39
CA GLY A 157 -8.11 -31.88 -0.95
C GLY A 157 -8.24 -31.95 0.58
N TYR A 158 -9.48 -32.08 1.06
CA TYR A 158 -9.76 -32.29 2.48
C TYR A 158 -9.44 -33.75 2.87
N LEU A 159 -8.63 -33.93 3.90
CA LEU A 159 -8.13 -35.24 4.33
C LEU A 159 -8.89 -35.78 5.55
N GLY A 160 -9.51 -34.91 6.35
CA GLY A 160 -10.24 -35.28 7.56
C GLY A 160 -9.99 -34.31 8.72
N THR A 161 -10.46 -34.70 9.90
CA THR A 161 -10.18 -33.95 11.13
C THR A 161 -8.79 -34.30 11.67
N VAL A 162 -8.23 -33.44 12.52
CA VAL A 162 -6.92 -33.69 13.16
C VAL A 162 -6.95 -34.96 14.02
N ALA A 163 -8.10 -35.29 14.61
CA ALA A 163 -8.26 -36.49 15.45
C ALA A 163 -8.26 -37.80 14.65
N ASP A 164 -8.67 -37.75 13.38
CA ASP A 164 -8.80 -38.93 12.53
C ASP A 164 -7.50 -39.29 11.80
N LEU A 165 -6.50 -38.40 11.82
CA LEU A 165 -5.29 -38.51 11.01
C LEU A 165 -4.04 -38.62 11.89
N ALA A 166 -3.18 -39.58 11.56
CA ALA A 166 -1.84 -39.64 12.11
C ALA A 166 -0.95 -38.66 11.34
N LEU A 167 -0.59 -37.54 11.98
CA LEU A 167 0.34 -36.56 11.44
C LEU A 167 1.75 -36.80 11.98
N MET A 168 2.74 -36.51 11.13
CA MET A 168 4.16 -36.53 11.50
C MET A 168 4.75 -35.16 11.20
N THR A 169 5.54 -34.63 12.13
CA THR A 169 6.28 -33.39 11.96
C THR A 169 7.72 -33.72 11.57
N LEU A 170 8.21 -33.10 10.51
CA LEU A 170 9.56 -33.26 10.01
C LEU A 170 10.54 -32.33 10.76
N ASP A 171 11.85 -32.56 10.59
CA ASP A 171 12.90 -31.73 11.21
C ASP A 171 12.83 -30.25 10.80
N ASP A 172 12.29 -29.96 9.60
CA ASP A 172 12.04 -28.60 9.12
C ASP A 172 10.75 -27.97 9.69
N GLY A 173 10.05 -28.70 10.57
CA GLY A 173 8.81 -28.30 11.22
C GLY A 173 7.55 -28.51 10.39
N SER A 174 7.66 -28.87 9.11
CA SER A 174 6.49 -29.13 8.26
C SER A 174 5.76 -30.41 8.69
N GLN A 175 4.45 -30.45 8.45
CA GLN A 175 3.61 -31.61 8.76
C GLN A 175 3.27 -32.40 7.51
N VAL A 176 3.29 -33.73 7.65
CA VAL A 176 2.94 -34.71 6.62
C VAL A 176 2.01 -35.78 7.20
N LEU A 177 1.37 -36.57 6.34
CA LEU A 177 0.67 -37.79 6.78
C LEU A 177 1.70 -38.84 7.21
N ALA A 178 1.55 -39.42 8.40
CA ALA A 178 2.48 -40.44 8.89
C ALA A 178 2.50 -41.71 8.00
N ASN A 179 1.36 -42.05 7.41
CA ASN A 179 1.22 -43.19 6.51
C ASN A 179 1.64 -42.90 5.05
N ASP A 180 1.81 -41.63 4.71
CA ASP A 180 2.30 -41.18 3.40
C ASP A 180 3.13 -39.89 3.58
N PRO A 181 4.40 -40.01 4.01
CA PRO A 181 5.25 -38.85 4.28
C PRO A 181 5.52 -37.95 3.06
N GLY A 182 5.16 -38.38 1.85
CA GLY A 182 5.23 -37.56 0.64
C GLY A 182 4.13 -36.50 0.56
N THR A 183 3.03 -36.67 1.30
CA THR A 183 1.91 -35.74 1.30
C THR A 183 2.08 -34.71 2.41
N GLN A 184 2.54 -33.51 2.05
CA GLN A 184 2.53 -32.35 2.94
C GLN A 184 1.10 -31.89 3.23
N VAL A 185 0.86 -31.48 4.47
CA VAL A 185 -0.46 -31.05 4.91
C VAL A 185 -0.44 -29.66 5.52
N VAL A 186 -1.59 -29.01 5.46
CA VAL A 186 -1.88 -27.79 6.20
C VAL A 186 -3.04 -28.08 7.15
N VAL A 187 -2.79 -27.89 8.44
CA VAL A 187 -3.83 -27.93 9.48
C VAL A 187 -4.46 -26.54 9.56
N ALA A 188 -5.75 -26.43 9.21
CA ALA A 188 -6.50 -25.19 9.23
C ALA A 188 -7.46 -25.16 10.41
N THR A 189 -7.37 -24.11 11.22
CA THR A 189 -8.33 -23.84 12.30
C THR A 189 -9.68 -23.41 11.73
N ALA A 190 -10.74 -23.39 12.55
CA ALA A 190 -12.03 -22.81 12.16
C ALA A 190 -11.89 -21.36 11.64
N THR A 191 -11.03 -20.56 12.28
CA THR A 191 -10.74 -19.17 11.87
C THR A 191 -10.08 -19.11 10.49
N ASP A 192 -9.18 -20.04 10.18
CA ASP A 192 -8.54 -20.08 8.86
C ASP A 192 -9.51 -20.53 7.78
N ALA A 193 -10.25 -21.61 8.05
CA ALA A 193 -11.21 -22.18 7.11
C ALA A 193 -12.35 -21.21 6.76
N ALA A 194 -12.83 -20.43 7.74
CA ALA A 194 -13.85 -19.41 7.53
C ALA A 194 -13.45 -18.32 6.52
N LYS A 195 -12.15 -17.99 6.41
CA LYS A 195 -11.65 -16.96 5.46
C LYS A 195 -11.90 -17.33 3.99
N VAL A 196 -12.01 -18.62 3.70
CA VAL A 196 -12.22 -19.17 2.36
C VAL A 196 -13.51 -19.98 2.23
N GLY A 197 -14.38 -19.96 3.25
CA GLY A 197 -15.67 -20.66 3.24
C GLY A 197 -15.55 -22.19 3.29
N LEU A 198 -14.50 -22.71 3.91
CA LEU A 198 -14.27 -24.15 4.10
C LEU A 198 -14.45 -24.55 5.57
N SER A 199 -14.31 -25.84 5.87
CA SER A 199 -14.43 -26.41 7.22
C SER A 199 -13.08 -26.56 7.90
N GLU A 200 -13.06 -26.58 9.24
CA GLU A 200 -11.86 -26.90 10.01
C GLU A 200 -11.35 -28.32 9.69
N GLY A 201 -10.02 -28.49 9.70
CA GLY A 201 -9.39 -29.80 9.56
C GLY A 201 -8.07 -29.76 8.78
N VAL A 202 -7.70 -30.92 8.23
CA VAL A 202 -6.42 -31.13 7.56
C VAL A 202 -6.62 -31.18 6.05
N TYR A 203 -5.79 -30.43 5.33
CA TYR A 203 -5.82 -30.31 3.87
C TYR A 203 -4.49 -30.72 3.25
N ALA A 204 -4.53 -31.37 2.09
CA ALA A 204 -3.33 -31.68 1.31
C ALA A 204 -2.78 -30.40 0.66
N ALA A 205 -1.56 -30.01 1.03
CA ALA A 205 -0.91 -28.83 0.49
C ALA A 205 -0.65 -28.99 -1.02
N GLY A 206 -0.81 -27.91 -1.79
CA GLY A 206 -0.51 -27.91 -3.24
C GLY A 206 -1.52 -28.61 -4.13
N THR A 207 -2.67 -29.04 -3.59
CA THR A 207 -3.74 -29.71 -4.36
C THR A 207 -4.89 -28.79 -4.79
N GLY A 208 -4.89 -27.53 -4.34
CA GLY A 208 -5.89 -26.52 -4.71
C GLY A 208 -5.25 -25.29 -5.37
N ASP A 209 -6.07 -24.29 -5.67
CA ASP A 209 -5.64 -23.01 -6.23
C ASP A 209 -6.26 -21.85 -5.44
N SER A 210 -5.41 -20.93 -4.97
CA SER A 210 -5.84 -19.69 -4.30
C SER A 210 -6.65 -18.73 -5.21
N GLY A 211 -6.60 -18.98 -6.54
CA GLY A 211 -7.16 -18.19 -7.62
C GLY A 211 -6.26 -17.03 -8.07
N ALA A 212 -5.09 -16.86 -7.43
CA ALA A 212 -4.26 -15.66 -7.62
C ALA A 212 -3.68 -15.53 -9.04
N ALA A 213 -3.15 -16.62 -9.60
CA ALA A 213 -2.53 -16.61 -10.92
C ALA A 213 -3.55 -16.27 -12.02
N GLY A 214 -4.71 -16.94 -12.01
CA GLY A 214 -5.81 -16.68 -12.94
C GLY A 214 -6.36 -15.26 -12.81
N ALA A 215 -6.44 -14.73 -11.59
CA ALA A 215 -6.87 -13.36 -11.35
C ALA A 215 -5.87 -12.33 -11.87
N PHE A 216 -4.56 -12.52 -11.65
CA PHE A 216 -3.53 -11.66 -12.23
C PHE A 216 -3.60 -11.66 -13.76
N ALA A 217 -3.73 -12.83 -14.40
CA ALA A 217 -3.81 -12.95 -15.85
C ALA A 217 -5.08 -12.29 -16.42
N SER A 218 -6.23 -12.49 -15.77
CA SER A 218 -7.50 -11.88 -16.18
C SER A 218 -7.45 -10.35 -16.09
N LEU A 219 -6.91 -9.84 -14.99
CA LEU A 219 -6.69 -8.41 -14.80
C LEU A 219 -5.65 -7.86 -15.76
N ALA A 220 -4.60 -8.61 -16.10
CA ALA A 220 -3.62 -8.22 -17.11
C ALA A 220 -4.32 -7.95 -18.45
N CYS A 221 -5.11 -8.89 -18.95
CA CYS A 221 -5.88 -8.75 -20.19
C CYS A 221 -6.82 -7.54 -20.15
N LEU A 222 -7.60 -7.42 -19.07
CA LEU A 222 -8.57 -6.35 -18.92
C LEU A 222 -7.91 -4.97 -18.85
N TYR A 223 -6.91 -4.81 -17.99
CA TYR A 223 -6.19 -3.57 -17.80
C TYR A 223 -5.33 -3.19 -19.00
N GLY A 224 -4.68 -4.15 -19.63
CA GLY A 224 -3.96 -3.97 -20.89
C GLY A 224 -4.89 -3.49 -22.00
N GLY A 225 -6.02 -4.17 -22.21
CA GLY A 225 -7.01 -3.80 -23.23
C GLY A 225 -7.59 -2.40 -23.01
N VAL A 226 -8.06 -2.11 -21.78
CA VAL A 226 -8.60 -0.79 -21.44
C VAL A 226 -7.53 0.30 -21.59
N GLY A 227 -6.30 0.04 -21.16
CA GLY A 227 -5.18 0.97 -21.28
C GLY A 227 -4.82 1.27 -22.74
N LEU A 228 -4.73 0.23 -23.58
CA LEU A 228 -4.44 0.35 -25.01
C LEU A 228 -5.50 1.20 -25.72
N VAL A 229 -6.78 0.93 -25.49
CA VAL A 229 -7.88 1.70 -26.06
C VAL A 229 -7.88 3.14 -25.55
N SER A 230 -7.78 3.32 -24.23
CA SER A 230 -7.81 4.66 -23.60
C SER A 230 -6.67 5.55 -24.07
N SER A 231 -5.48 4.97 -24.29
CA SER A 231 -4.31 5.72 -24.73
C SER A 231 -4.45 6.37 -26.11
N GLN A 232 -5.31 5.82 -26.98
CA GLN A 232 -5.56 6.39 -28.31
C GLN A 232 -6.34 7.71 -28.26
N PHE A 233 -7.02 7.99 -27.14
CA PHE A 233 -7.78 9.23 -26.95
C PHE A 233 -6.94 10.35 -26.34
N MET A 234 -5.72 10.09 -25.85
CA MET A 234 -4.85 11.10 -25.27
C MET A 234 -4.11 11.88 -26.37
N ARG A 235 -4.56 13.10 -26.71
CA ARG A 235 -3.90 13.96 -27.70
C ARG A 235 -3.22 15.15 -27.04
N ALA A 236 -2.01 15.49 -27.46
CA ALA A 236 -1.39 16.75 -27.10
C ALA A 236 -2.15 17.92 -27.77
N PRO A 237 -2.23 19.09 -27.12
CA PRO A 237 -2.74 20.29 -27.79
C PRO A 237 -1.75 20.74 -28.87
N PRO A 238 -2.20 21.54 -29.86
CA PRO A 238 -1.31 22.15 -30.85
C PRO A 238 -0.21 23.00 -30.20
N ASP A 239 0.94 23.12 -30.87
CA ASP A 239 2.02 23.98 -30.41
C ASP A 239 1.54 25.44 -30.26
N GLY A 240 1.87 26.06 -29.13
CA GLY A 240 1.45 27.44 -28.82
C GLY A 240 -0.02 27.58 -28.38
N TRP A 241 -0.74 26.47 -28.15
CA TRP A 241 -2.12 26.53 -27.70
C TRP A 241 -2.28 27.29 -26.36
N MET A 242 -3.26 28.19 -26.33
CA MET A 242 -3.71 28.91 -25.14
C MET A 242 -5.24 28.99 -25.12
N PRO A 243 -5.89 28.93 -23.95
CA PRO A 243 -7.33 29.16 -23.83
C PRO A 243 -7.72 30.56 -24.29
N ASP A 244 -8.92 30.70 -24.86
CA ASP A 244 -9.45 31.99 -25.28
C ASP A 244 -9.51 32.98 -24.10
N GLY A 245 -8.91 34.16 -24.29
CA GLY A 245 -8.82 35.20 -23.25
C GLY A 245 -7.75 34.95 -22.18
N TYR A 246 -6.99 33.85 -22.25
CA TYR A 246 -5.82 33.63 -21.38
C TYR A 246 -4.69 34.58 -21.80
N LYS A 247 -4.49 35.63 -21.01
CA LYS A 247 -3.30 36.48 -21.12
C LYS A 247 -2.19 35.85 -20.28
N VAL A 248 -1.05 35.57 -20.90
CA VAL A 248 0.18 35.29 -20.15
C VAL A 248 0.40 36.49 -19.23
N ALA A 249 0.46 36.28 -17.92
CA ALA A 249 0.65 37.37 -16.98
C ALA A 249 2.01 38.03 -17.25
N GLU A 250 2.02 39.21 -17.87
CA GLU A 250 3.25 39.92 -18.23
C GLU A 250 3.97 40.54 -17.02
N ASP A 251 3.29 40.80 -15.91
CA ASP A 251 3.92 41.45 -14.76
C ASP A 251 3.38 40.90 -13.44
N ASN A 252 4.15 40.03 -12.79
CA ASN A 252 4.11 39.84 -11.35
C ASN A 252 5.50 39.41 -10.89
N VAL A 253 6.26 40.34 -10.31
CA VAL A 253 7.62 40.15 -9.77
C VAL A 253 7.67 39.11 -8.63
N THR A 254 6.52 38.55 -8.23
CA THR A 254 6.41 37.42 -7.29
C THR A 254 5.53 36.26 -7.81
N GLY A 255 5.10 36.28 -9.07
CA GLY A 255 4.13 35.30 -9.61
C GLY A 255 4.22 35.01 -11.11
N GLY A 256 5.29 35.44 -11.80
CA GLY A 256 5.53 35.10 -13.21
C GLY A 256 6.07 33.68 -13.41
N THR A 257 5.69 33.04 -14.52
CA THR A 257 6.14 31.70 -14.94
C THR A 257 7.66 31.58 -15.20
N ASP A 258 8.36 32.70 -15.29
CA ASP A 258 9.81 32.80 -15.60
C ASP A 258 10.72 33.08 -14.39
N VAL A 259 10.16 33.11 -13.16
CA VAL A 259 10.95 33.27 -11.93
C VAL A 259 10.91 31.99 -11.12
N GLY A 260 12.09 31.47 -10.75
CA GLY A 260 12.21 30.35 -9.84
C GLY A 260 13.66 29.97 -9.56
N LEU A 261 13.91 29.40 -8.38
CA LEU A 261 15.24 28.98 -7.98
C LEU A 261 15.62 27.66 -8.66
N PRO A 262 16.82 27.54 -9.23
CA PRO A 262 17.30 26.28 -9.80
C PRO A 262 17.32 25.17 -8.76
N LEU A 263 17.05 23.93 -9.17
CA LEU A 263 17.03 22.75 -8.30
C LEU A 263 18.29 22.65 -7.41
N LYS A 264 19.47 22.88 -7.99
CA LYS A 264 20.77 22.82 -7.29
C LYS A 264 20.85 23.81 -6.11
N THR A 265 20.19 24.96 -6.23
CA THR A 265 20.08 25.95 -5.16
C THR A 265 19.05 25.49 -4.13
N VAL A 266 17.87 25.06 -4.59
CA VAL A 266 16.75 24.64 -3.73
C VAL A 266 17.12 23.51 -2.78
N ILE A 267 17.77 22.44 -3.26
CA ILE A 267 18.14 21.29 -2.43
C ILE A 267 19.13 21.62 -1.30
N ARG A 268 19.84 22.76 -1.41
CA ARG A 268 20.78 23.26 -0.39
C ARG A 268 20.13 24.24 0.59
N THR A 269 18.89 24.66 0.34
CA THR A 269 18.15 25.51 1.26
C THR A 269 17.73 24.69 2.49
N PRO A 270 17.71 25.28 3.70
CA PRO A 270 17.23 24.58 4.89
C PRO A 270 15.73 24.23 4.81
N GLN A 271 14.97 24.89 3.93
CA GLN A 271 13.54 24.64 3.70
C GLN A 271 13.27 23.32 2.98
N PHE A 272 14.16 22.91 2.05
CA PHE A 272 13.88 21.73 1.23
C PHE A 272 13.86 20.43 2.04
N PRO A 273 14.82 20.17 2.95
CA PRO A 273 14.73 19.02 3.87
C PRO A 273 13.48 19.05 4.75
N LEU A 274 13.03 20.23 5.20
CA LEU A 274 11.80 20.35 5.99
C LEU A 274 10.57 19.97 5.16
N LEU A 275 10.47 20.47 3.92
CA LEU A 275 9.39 20.10 3.00
C LEU A 275 9.42 18.60 2.71
N TRP A 276 10.61 18.05 2.46
CA TRP A 276 10.82 16.63 2.22
C TRP A 276 10.34 15.80 3.40
N MET A 277 10.72 16.15 4.64
CA MET A 277 10.28 15.45 5.85
C MET A 277 8.78 15.59 6.10
N THR A 278 8.18 16.73 5.77
CA THR A 278 6.73 16.91 5.81
C THR A 278 6.00 15.96 4.86
N VAL A 279 6.47 15.83 3.62
CA VAL A 279 5.89 14.89 2.65
C VAL A 279 6.12 13.45 3.08
N PHE A 280 7.35 13.14 3.49
CA PHE A 280 7.74 11.80 3.91
C PHE A 280 6.87 11.31 5.08
N GLY A 281 6.85 12.04 6.19
CA GLY A 281 6.16 11.57 7.39
C GLY A 281 4.63 11.56 7.24
N ASN A 282 4.04 12.47 6.47
CA ASN A 282 2.61 12.39 6.14
C ASN A 282 2.26 11.19 5.26
N ALA A 283 3.18 10.73 4.41
CA ALA A 283 2.92 9.62 3.50
C ALA A 283 3.14 8.23 4.12
N VAL A 284 4.02 8.09 5.12
CA VAL A 284 4.37 6.78 5.72
C VAL A 284 3.14 6.05 6.26
N GLY A 285 2.33 6.71 7.08
CA GLY A 285 1.16 6.08 7.70
C GLY A 285 0.10 5.65 6.69
N GLY A 286 -0.20 6.49 5.71
CA GLY A 286 -1.14 6.17 4.64
C GLY A 286 -0.68 5.01 3.75
N LEU A 287 0.62 4.93 3.47
CA LEU A 287 1.19 3.84 2.67
C LEU A 287 1.24 2.51 3.42
N ALA A 288 1.60 2.53 4.70
CA ALA A 288 1.55 1.35 5.55
C ALA A 288 0.12 0.79 5.64
N LEU A 289 -0.87 1.66 5.86
CA LEU A 289 -2.27 1.23 5.95
C LEU A 289 -2.79 0.72 4.60
N ILE A 290 -2.54 1.42 3.48
CA ILE A 290 -3.10 1.00 2.20
C ILE A 290 -2.51 -0.33 1.71
N SER A 291 -1.20 -0.56 1.94
CA SER A 291 -0.50 -1.78 1.48
C SER A 291 -0.95 -3.04 2.21
N SER A 292 -1.51 -2.92 3.42
CA SER A 292 -1.90 -4.05 4.27
C SER A 292 -3.35 -3.96 4.76
N SER A 293 -4.16 -3.08 4.18
CA SER A 293 -5.51 -2.71 4.62
C SER A 293 -6.46 -3.89 4.83
N LYS A 294 -6.49 -4.87 3.91
CA LYS A 294 -7.35 -6.06 4.05
C LYS A 294 -6.96 -6.90 5.27
N MET A 295 -5.66 -7.15 5.46
CA MET A 295 -5.16 -7.92 6.61
C MET A 295 -5.40 -7.18 7.91
N VAL A 296 -5.09 -5.88 7.98
CA VAL A 296 -5.37 -5.05 9.16
C VAL A 296 -6.86 -5.12 9.54
N MET A 297 -7.78 -5.09 8.57
CA MET A 297 -9.21 -5.21 8.86
C MET A 297 -9.57 -6.60 9.41
N VAL A 298 -9.08 -7.68 8.78
CA VAL A 298 -9.43 -9.06 9.15
C VAL A 298 -8.76 -9.47 10.47
N ASP A 299 -7.47 -9.22 10.63
CA ASP A 299 -6.70 -9.64 11.81
C ASP A 299 -7.16 -8.90 13.07
N ILE A 300 -7.47 -7.60 12.95
CA ILE A 300 -7.89 -6.78 14.10
C ILE A 300 -9.37 -6.97 14.39
N TRP A 301 -10.21 -6.74 13.39
CA TRP A 301 -11.64 -6.61 13.60
C TRP A 301 -12.42 -7.87 13.27
N GLY A 302 -11.86 -8.80 12.51
CA GLY A 302 -12.44 -10.13 12.30
C GLY A 302 -12.44 -10.95 13.59
N ALA A 303 -11.38 -10.84 14.39
CA ALA A 303 -11.31 -11.45 15.72
C ALA A 303 -12.21 -10.71 16.73
N ALA A 304 -12.21 -9.37 16.72
CA ALA A 304 -12.98 -8.58 17.68
C ALA A 304 -14.50 -8.54 17.39
N LEU A 305 -14.93 -8.64 16.12
CA LEU A 305 -16.33 -8.51 15.68
C LEU A 305 -16.65 -9.49 14.51
N PRO A 306 -16.57 -10.81 14.74
CA PRO A 306 -16.69 -11.83 13.68
C PRO A 306 -18.06 -11.86 12.98
N SER A 307 -19.12 -11.42 13.66
CA SER A 307 -20.48 -11.32 13.11
C SER A 307 -20.61 -10.21 12.05
N ILE A 308 -19.70 -9.24 12.05
CA ILE A 308 -19.76 -8.02 11.23
C ILE A 308 -18.66 -8.02 10.16
N VAL A 309 -17.44 -8.36 10.56
CA VAL A 309 -16.25 -8.23 9.70
C VAL A 309 -16.05 -9.49 8.88
N THR A 310 -16.83 -9.58 7.81
CA THR A 310 -16.71 -10.64 6.81
C THR A 310 -15.59 -10.36 5.79
N ALA A 311 -15.20 -11.36 5.01
CA ALA A 311 -14.27 -11.17 3.89
C ALA A 311 -14.75 -10.10 2.88
N SER A 312 -16.07 -10.05 2.62
CA SER A 312 -16.70 -9.05 1.76
C SER A 312 -16.62 -7.65 2.38
N PHE A 313 -16.84 -7.53 3.70
CA PHE A 313 -16.65 -6.26 4.42
C PHE A 313 -15.22 -5.75 4.28
N ALA A 314 -14.21 -6.61 4.46
CA ALA A 314 -12.81 -6.24 4.31
C ALA A 314 -12.50 -5.78 2.86
N THR A 315 -13.03 -6.47 1.84
CA THR A 315 -12.93 -6.03 0.44
C THR A 315 -13.58 -4.65 0.22
N GLY A 316 -14.77 -4.42 0.79
CA GLY A 316 -15.46 -3.13 0.75
C GLY A 316 -14.70 -2.01 1.49
N TYR A 317 -14.03 -2.33 2.59
CA TYR A 317 -13.15 -1.41 3.30
C TYR A 317 -11.99 -0.95 2.42
N VAL A 318 -11.27 -1.88 1.75
CA VAL A 318 -10.19 -1.52 0.82
C VAL A 318 -10.71 -0.62 -0.33
N ALA A 319 -11.87 -0.96 -0.90
CA ALA A 319 -12.51 -0.13 -1.93
C ALA A 319 -12.86 1.29 -1.43
N THR A 320 -13.30 1.39 -0.17
CA THR A 320 -13.60 2.66 0.49
C THR A 320 -12.32 3.50 0.69
N LEU A 321 -11.21 2.87 1.09
CA LEU A 321 -9.91 3.57 1.17
C LEU A 321 -9.45 4.05 -0.20
N GLY A 322 -9.60 3.25 -1.25
CA GLY A 322 -9.32 3.67 -2.63
C GLY A 322 -10.13 4.90 -3.04
N SER A 323 -11.42 4.92 -2.68
CA SER A 323 -12.30 6.06 -2.91
C SER A 323 -11.83 7.29 -2.12
N ALA A 324 -11.50 7.13 -0.84
CA ALA A 324 -10.96 8.19 -0.01
C ALA A 324 -9.68 8.79 -0.60
N ASN A 325 -8.80 7.97 -1.19
CA ASN A 325 -7.61 8.45 -1.87
C ASN A 325 -7.95 9.33 -3.08
N ALA A 326 -8.93 8.91 -3.89
CA ALA A 326 -9.40 9.66 -5.05
C ALA A 326 -10.01 11.01 -4.67
N PHE A 327 -10.93 11.01 -3.70
CA PHE A 327 -11.62 12.21 -3.23
C PHE A 327 -10.66 13.15 -2.50
N GLY A 328 -9.78 12.61 -1.66
CA GLY A 328 -8.76 13.37 -0.94
C GLY A 328 -7.84 14.16 -1.86
N ARG A 329 -7.44 13.58 -3.00
CA ARG A 329 -6.65 14.31 -4.02
C ARG A 329 -7.35 15.56 -4.51
N LEU A 330 -8.65 15.47 -4.83
CA LEU A 330 -9.44 16.58 -5.35
C LEU A 330 -9.77 17.61 -4.26
N SER A 331 -10.26 17.15 -3.10
CA SER A 331 -10.72 18.01 -2.02
C SER A 331 -9.59 18.84 -1.43
N TRP A 332 -8.41 18.24 -1.22
CA TRP A 332 -7.25 18.95 -0.68
C TRP A 332 -6.59 19.87 -1.70
N ALA A 333 -6.64 19.55 -3.01
CA ALA A 333 -6.17 20.46 -4.05
C ALA A 333 -6.94 21.78 -3.97
N VAL A 334 -8.27 21.71 -3.98
CA VAL A 334 -9.17 22.87 -3.90
C VAL A 334 -9.10 23.53 -2.52
N GLY A 335 -9.20 22.75 -1.44
CA GLY A 335 -9.24 23.26 -0.08
C GLY A 335 -7.95 24.00 0.31
N SER A 336 -6.80 23.58 -0.21
CA SER A 336 -5.53 24.26 0.07
C SER A 336 -5.38 25.61 -0.63
N ASP A 337 -6.17 25.92 -1.67
CA ASP A 337 -6.23 27.27 -2.25
C ASP A 337 -6.85 28.27 -1.26
N PHE A 338 -7.86 27.82 -0.50
CA PHE A 338 -8.57 28.65 0.48
C PHE A 338 -7.86 28.70 1.84
N LEU A 339 -7.35 27.56 2.31
CA LEU A 339 -6.70 27.43 3.62
C LEU A 339 -5.24 27.94 3.61
N GLY A 340 -4.60 27.93 2.44
CA GLY A 340 -3.16 28.03 2.27
C GLY A 340 -2.46 26.67 2.44
N ARG A 341 -1.39 26.45 1.66
CA ARG A 341 -0.69 25.15 1.56
C ARG A 341 -0.12 24.67 2.89
N LYS A 342 0.58 25.57 3.60
CA LYS A 342 1.15 25.26 4.91
C LYS A 342 0.08 24.83 5.91
N ASN A 343 -1.04 25.55 5.95
CA ASN A 343 -2.14 25.24 6.87
C ASN A 343 -2.82 23.92 6.52
N ALA A 344 -2.97 23.61 5.23
CA ALA A 344 -3.51 22.31 4.79
C ALA A 344 -2.66 21.15 5.33
N TYR A 345 -1.32 21.21 5.20
CA TYR A 345 -0.43 20.22 5.81
C TYR A 345 -0.50 20.20 7.35
N SER A 346 -0.78 21.34 7.99
CA SER A 346 -0.99 21.38 9.44
C SER A 346 -2.31 20.70 9.87
N VAL A 347 -3.37 20.78 9.06
CA VAL A 347 -4.63 20.05 9.34
C VAL A 347 -4.44 18.55 9.16
N MET A 348 -3.60 18.12 8.21
CA MET A 348 -3.26 16.70 8.04
C MET A 348 -2.62 16.07 9.30
N ALA A 349 -2.05 16.88 10.20
CA ALA A 349 -1.55 16.43 11.50
C ALA A 349 -2.64 15.89 12.44
N LEU A 350 -3.92 16.13 12.16
CA LEU A 350 -5.03 15.42 12.83
C LEU A 350 -4.99 13.90 12.58
N GLY A 351 -4.18 13.44 11.62
CA GLY A 351 -3.86 12.02 11.47
C GLY A 351 -3.13 11.43 12.68
N ILE A 352 -2.44 12.25 13.50
CA ILE A 352 -1.70 11.80 14.69
C ILE A 352 -2.65 11.17 15.73
N PRO A 353 -3.69 11.88 16.24
CA PRO A 353 -4.63 11.28 17.18
C PRO A 353 -5.43 10.15 16.52
N VAL A 354 -5.71 10.22 15.22
CA VAL A 354 -6.37 9.13 14.49
C VAL A 354 -5.56 7.84 14.57
N MET A 355 -4.28 7.87 14.18
CA MET A 355 -3.40 6.70 14.21
C MET A 355 -3.07 6.28 15.65
N GLY A 356 -2.78 7.23 16.53
CA GLY A 356 -2.41 6.95 17.93
C GLY A 356 -3.55 6.38 18.77
N SER A 357 -4.81 6.61 18.38
CA SER A 357 -5.98 6.07 19.09
C SER A 357 -6.33 4.63 18.72
N VAL A 358 -5.79 4.07 17.64
CA VAL A 358 -6.20 2.76 17.13
C VAL A 358 -6.04 1.65 18.18
N PRO A 359 -4.90 1.49 18.88
CA PRO A 359 -4.77 0.46 19.92
C PRO A 359 -5.83 0.56 21.03
N PHE A 360 -6.16 1.78 21.44
CA PHE A 360 -7.23 2.02 22.42
C PHE A 360 -8.61 1.61 21.92
N LEU A 361 -8.92 1.88 20.64
CA LEU A 361 -10.18 1.46 20.02
C LEU A 361 -10.29 -0.07 19.96
N ILE A 362 -9.18 -0.76 19.72
CA ILE A 362 -9.11 -2.22 19.68
C ILE A 362 -9.40 -2.80 21.05
N SER A 363 -8.68 -2.36 22.09
CA SER A 363 -8.93 -2.80 23.47
C SER A 363 -10.38 -2.56 23.89
N ASN A 364 -10.93 -1.39 23.58
CA ASN A 364 -12.31 -1.07 23.90
C ASN A 364 -13.33 -1.99 23.19
N ALA A 365 -13.07 -2.36 21.93
CA ALA A 365 -13.93 -3.27 21.18
C ALA A 365 -13.92 -4.69 21.77
N ILE A 366 -12.73 -5.20 22.10
CA ILE A 366 -12.54 -6.53 22.69
C ILE A 366 -13.21 -6.60 24.07
N GLU A 367 -12.95 -5.62 24.94
CA GLU A 367 -13.55 -5.54 26.28
C GLU A 367 -15.09 -5.46 26.22
N SER A 368 -15.63 -4.68 25.27
CA SER A 368 -17.08 -4.55 25.11
C SER A 368 -17.71 -5.87 24.63
N ASN A 369 -17.07 -6.56 23.67
CA ASN A 369 -17.54 -7.86 23.20
C ASN A 369 -17.50 -8.90 24.32
N ALA A 370 -16.41 -8.97 25.09
CA ALA A 370 -16.30 -9.85 26.26
C ALA A 370 -17.38 -9.56 27.32
N ALA A 371 -17.85 -8.32 27.42
CA ALA A 371 -18.98 -7.94 28.28
C ALA A 371 -20.37 -8.25 27.69
N GLY A 372 -20.45 -8.91 26.53
CA GLY A 372 -21.70 -9.22 25.82
C GLY A 372 -22.32 -8.04 25.07
N VAL A 373 -21.56 -6.96 24.86
CA VAL A 373 -22.01 -5.75 24.16
C VAL A 373 -21.23 -5.61 22.85
N GLU A 374 -21.79 -6.09 21.74
CA GLU A 374 -21.23 -5.86 20.40
C GLU A 374 -21.40 -4.39 19.98
N SER A 375 -20.45 -3.53 20.38
CA SER A 375 -20.44 -2.12 19.99
C SER A 375 -19.67 -1.93 18.67
N VAL A 376 -20.37 -1.42 17.65
CA VAL A 376 -19.76 -1.05 16.36
C VAL A 376 -19.03 0.29 16.39
N VAL A 377 -19.10 1.03 17.50
CA VAL A 377 -18.57 2.39 17.59
C VAL A 377 -17.04 2.42 17.38
N PRO A 378 -16.22 1.58 18.04
CA PRO A 378 -14.78 1.61 17.83
C PRO A 378 -14.39 1.28 16.38
N LEU A 379 -15.07 0.29 15.77
CA LEU A 379 -14.90 -0.05 14.36
C LEU A 379 -15.25 1.13 13.45
N GLY A 380 -16.36 1.82 13.72
CA GLY A 380 -16.78 3.00 12.97
C GLY A 380 -15.77 4.15 13.05
N ILE A 381 -15.21 4.40 14.26
CA ILE A 381 -14.16 5.41 14.47
C ILE A 381 -12.89 5.00 13.71
N PHE A 382 -12.49 3.73 13.76
CA PHE A 382 -11.33 3.23 13.03
C PHE A 382 -11.50 3.36 11.51
N VAL A 383 -12.65 2.96 10.96
CA VAL A 383 -12.94 3.08 9.52
C VAL A 383 -12.97 4.54 9.10
N GLY A 384 -13.67 5.41 9.85
CA GLY A 384 -13.70 6.85 9.57
C GLY A 384 -12.32 7.51 9.65
N GLY A 385 -11.52 7.14 10.66
CA GLY A 385 -10.13 7.57 10.80
C GLY A 385 -9.24 7.10 9.66
N SER A 386 -9.38 5.85 9.23
CA SER A 386 -8.67 5.28 8.08
C SER A 386 -9.00 6.04 6.79
N VAL A 387 -10.29 6.33 6.56
CA VAL A 387 -10.75 7.14 5.42
C VAL A 387 -10.13 8.52 5.45
N PHE A 388 -10.15 9.20 6.61
CA PHE A 388 -9.52 10.50 6.77
C PHE A 388 -8.01 10.45 6.49
N ALA A 389 -7.29 9.46 7.02
CA ALA A 389 -5.87 9.30 6.81
C ALA A 389 -5.51 9.05 5.34
N ILE A 390 -6.28 8.21 4.64
CA ILE A 390 -6.05 7.93 3.22
C ILE A 390 -6.47 9.10 2.32
N ALA A 391 -7.48 9.89 2.72
CA ALA A 391 -7.82 11.14 2.05
C ALA A 391 -6.69 12.17 2.20
N ASN A 392 -6.11 12.32 3.39
CA ASN A 392 -4.93 13.16 3.60
C ASN A 392 -3.75 12.68 2.78
N TYR A 393 -3.48 11.36 2.77
CA TYR A 393 -2.44 10.77 1.92
C TYR A 393 -2.61 11.14 0.45
N GLY A 394 -3.84 11.05 -0.08
CA GLY A 394 -4.15 11.52 -1.43
C GLY A 394 -3.86 13.01 -1.63
N GLY A 395 -4.24 13.84 -0.66
CA GLY A 395 -4.04 15.29 -0.67
C GLY A 395 -2.58 15.74 -0.68
N ILE A 396 -1.67 14.99 -0.04
CA ILE A 396 -0.22 15.32 -0.03
C ILE A 396 0.29 15.51 -1.47
N PHE A 397 -0.09 14.63 -2.40
CA PHE A 397 0.40 14.68 -3.78
C PHE A 397 -0.17 15.84 -4.56
N SER A 398 -1.43 16.20 -4.32
CA SER A 398 -2.09 17.25 -5.08
C SER A 398 -1.70 18.65 -4.62
N ILE A 399 -1.37 18.83 -3.34
CA ILE A 399 -0.91 20.10 -2.77
C ILE A 399 0.56 20.37 -3.13
N LEU A 400 1.41 19.34 -3.17
CA LEU A 400 2.87 19.49 -3.25
C LEU A 400 3.38 20.34 -4.43
N PRO A 401 2.92 20.17 -5.69
CA PRO A 401 3.38 21.00 -6.81
C PRO A 401 3.10 22.49 -6.59
N ALA A 402 1.92 22.81 -6.06
CA ALA A 402 1.53 24.19 -5.77
C ALA A 402 2.36 24.75 -4.61
N TYR A 403 2.58 23.96 -3.55
CA TYR A 403 3.39 24.40 -2.42
C TYR A 403 4.85 24.68 -2.81
N ILE A 404 5.42 23.87 -3.71
CA ILE A 404 6.77 24.11 -4.26
C ILE A 404 6.80 25.41 -5.07
N ALA A 405 5.81 25.64 -5.92
CA ALA A 405 5.72 26.86 -6.71
C ALA A 405 5.60 28.10 -5.82
N ASP A 406 4.79 28.03 -4.75
CA ASP A 406 4.61 29.11 -3.78
C ASP A 406 5.90 29.43 -3.01
N LEU A 407 6.75 28.41 -2.74
CA LEU A 407 7.99 28.58 -1.99
C LEU A 407 9.18 29.01 -2.85
N TYR A 408 9.33 28.46 -4.05
CA TYR A 408 10.56 28.56 -4.83
C TYR A 408 10.38 29.17 -6.22
N GLY A 409 9.15 29.52 -6.60
CA GLY A 409 8.80 29.98 -7.93
C GLY A 409 8.50 28.82 -8.90
N SER A 410 7.84 29.15 -10.01
CA SER A 410 7.26 28.15 -10.91
C SER A 410 8.20 27.67 -12.01
N LYS A 411 9.27 28.43 -12.35
CA LYS A 411 10.20 28.13 -13.45
C LYS A 411 10.81 26.72 -13.40
N TYR A 412 11.26 26.29 -12.22
CA TYR A 412 11.87 24.97 -12.00
C TYR A 412 11.00 24.04 -11.15
N SER A 413 9.72 24.36 -10.98
CA SER A 413 8.81 23.64 -10.06
C SER A 413 8.72 22.14 -10.40
N SER A 414 8.71 21.77 -11.68
CA SER A 414 8.68 20.36 -12.10
C SER A 414 9.91 19.56 -11.63
N SER A 415 11.13 20.13 -11.75
CA SER A 415 12.36 19.48 -11.32
C SER A 415 12.44 19.39 -9.79
N ILE A 416 12.02 20.44 -9.08
CA ILE A 416 11.94 20.45 -7.61
C ILE A 416 10.89 19.45 -7.11
N HIS A 417 9.75 19.37 -7.80
CA HIS A 417 8.70 18.39 -7.50
C HIS A 417 9.20 16.96 -7.66
N GLY A 418 9.92 16.64 -8.74
CA GLY A 418 10.58 15.34 -8.90
C GLY A 418 11.53 15.00 -7.75
N ALA A 419 12.33 15.96 -7.30
CA ALA A 419 13.21 15.77 -6.14
C ALA A 419 12.42 15.58 -4.83
N ALA A 420 11.36 16.36 -4.60
CA ALA A 420 10.51 16.22 -3.42
C ALA A 420 9.73 14.90 -3.41
N LEU A 421 9.36 14.35 -4.57
CA LEU A 421 8.69 13.04 -4.68
C LEU A 421 9.57 11.87 -4.24
N THR A 422 10.89 12.04 -4.15
CA THR A 422 11.76 11.02 -3.52
C THR A 422 11.39 10.76 -2.07
N ALA A 423 10.79 11.75 -1.37
CA ALA A 423 10.21 11.58 -0.05
C ALA A 423 9.12 10.51 -0.05
N TRP A 424 8.25 10.52 -1.05
CA TRP A 424 7.19 9.52 -1.16
C TRP A 424 7.75 8.13 -1.45
N SER A 425 8.75 8.00 -2.34
CA SER A 425 9.40 6.71 -2.57
C SER A 425 10.05 6.17 -1.29
N ALA A 426 10.71 7.03 -0.50
CA ALA A 426 11.22 6.65 0.81
C ALA A 426 10.10 6.22 1.76
N SER A 427 8.95 6.91 1.79
CA SER A 427 7.78 6.50 2.59
C SER A 427 7.18 5.17 2.14
N ALA A 428 7.20 4.89 0.84
CA ALA A 428 6.69 3.63 0.28
C ALA A 428 7.58 2.43 0.60
N VAL A 429 8.83 2.67 0.97
CA VAL A 429 9.73 1.68 1.56
C VAL A 429 9.48 1.60 3.07
N ALA A 430 9.58 2.72 3.78
CA ALA A 430 9.51 2.78 5.24
C ALA A 430 8.16 2.32 5.82
N GLY A 431 7.04 2.68 5.19
CA GLY A 431 5.70 2.33 5.67
C GLY A 431 5.41 0.83 5.60
N PRO A 432 5.31 0.24 4.39
CA PRO A 432 5.03 -1.19 4.23
C PRO A 432 6.08 -2.09 4.90
N MET A 433 7.38 -1.82 4.72
CA MET A 433 8.42 -2.66 5.32
C MET A 433 8.49 -2.49 6.84
N GLY A 434 8.30 -1.27 7.35
CA GLY A 434 8.22 -1.01 8.79
C GLY A 434 7.04 -1.74 9.43
N LEU A 435 5.87 -1.73 8.77
CA LEU A 435 4.71 -2.51 9.18
C LEU A 435 5.03 -4.01 9.23
N ALA A 436 5.58 -4.58 8.15
CA ALA A 436 5.89 -6.01 8.11
C ALA A 436 6.89 -6.42 9.20
N PHE A 437 7.92 -5.60 9.42
CA PHE A 437 8.91 -5.82 10.48
C PHE A 437 8.28 -5.77 11.88
N LEU A 438 7.54 -4.71 12.20
CA LEU A 438 6.94 -4.51 13.52
C LEU A 438 5.87 -5.57 13.81
N ARG A 439 5.05 -5.91 12.82
CA ARG A 439 4.03 -6.97 12.96
C ARG A 439 4.66 -8.33 13.19
N ASN A 440 5.70 -8.70 12.43
CA ASN A 440 6.38 -9.99 12.62
C ASN A 440 7.10 -10.08 13.96
N LYS A 441 7.64 -8.95 14.44
CA LYS A 441 8.20 -8.88 15.79
C LYS A 441 7.12 -9.14 16.84
N ALA A 442 5.98 -8.45 16.75
CA ALA A 442 4.86 -8.63 17.67
C ALA A 442 4.28 -10.06 17.61
N GLU A 443 4.25 -10.68 16.42
CA GLU A 443 3.80 -12.06 16.24
C GLU A 443 4.73 -13.06 16.93
N ARG A 444 6.05 -12.86 16.82
CA ARG A 444 7.03 -13.69 17.55
C ARG A 444 6.91 -13.52 19.06
N GLU A 445 6.82 -12.28 19.54
CA GLU A 445 6.62 -11.98 20.97
C GLU A 445 5.33 -12.65 21.49
N ALA A 446 4.23 -12.58 20.73
CA ALA A 446 2.97 -13.24 21.07
C ALA A 446 3.08 -14.77 21.13
N ILE A 447 3.77 -15.39 20.16
CA ILE A 447 4.01 -16.84 20.17
C ILE A 447 4.87 -17.25 21.38
N ASP A 448 5.90 -16.47 21.71
CA ASP A 448 6.74 -16.69 22.88
C ASP A 448 5.93 -16.63 24.17
N ASP A 449 5.09 -15.61 24.33
CA ASP A 449 4.23 -15.43 25.52
C ASP A 449 3.17 -16.55 25.66
N LEU A 450 2.55 -16.97 24.55
CA LEU A 450 1.57 -18.05 24.54
C LEU A 450 2.24 -19.39 24.89
N THR A 451 3.40 -19.69 24.30
CA THR A 451 4.12 -20.95 24.55
C THR A 451 4.71 -21.03 25.96
N ALA A 452 5.09 -19.90 26.57
CA ALA A 452 5.62 -19.87 27.93
C ALA A 452 4.61 -20.32 29.00
N ASN A 453 3.30 -20.19 28.72
CA ASN A 453 2.22 -20.53 29.64
C ASN A 453 1.50 -21.84 29.28
N LEU A 454 2.01 -22.58 28.29
CA LEU A 454 1.35 -23.77 27.76
C LEU A 454 1.94 -25.06 28.36
N ASP A 455 1.12 -26.09 28.54
CA ASP A 455 1.60 -27.42 28.94
C ASP A 455 2.51 -28.00 27.84
N PRO A 456 3.81 -28.25 28.10
CA PRO A 456 4.73 -28.79 27.10
C PRO A 456 4.26 -30.11 26.50
N THR A 457 3.52 -30.92 27.26
CA THR A 457 2.97 -32.20 26.80
C THR A 457 1.88 -31.98 25.76
N LEU A 458 0.98 -31.02 26.02
CA LEU A 458 -0.09 -30.65 25.08
C LEU A 458 0.48 -30.03 23.81
N PHE A 459 1.52 -29.20 23.94
CA PHE A 459 2.26 -28.66 22.80
C PHE A 459 2.79 -29.78 21.90
N GLU A 460 3.52 -30.74 22.48
CA GLU A 460 4.13 -31.83 21.73
C GLU A 460 3.08 -32.74 21.09
N GLN A 461 1.96 -33.00 21.77
CA GLN A 461 0.83 -33.74 21.20
C GLN A 461 0.19 -33.03 20.00
N THR A 462 0.11 -31.70 20.05
CA THR A 462 -0.55 -30.90 19.01
C THR A 462 0.34 -30.70 17.78
N PHE A 463 1.62 -30.40 18.01
CA PHE A 463 2.55 -30.04 16.95
C PHE A 463 3.50 -31.16 16.56
N GLY A 464 3.47 -32.31 17.24
CA GLY A 464 4.33 -33.46 16.95
C GLY A 464 5.83 -33.19 17.18
N ALA A 465 6.18 -32.11 17.88
CA ALA A 465 7.55 -31.72 18.17
C ALA A 465 7.61 -30.95 19.50
N THR A 466 8.75 -31.04 20.19
CA THR A 466 8.98 -30.34 21.46
C THR A 466 9.14 -28.83 21.26
N LEU A 467 9.02 -28.06 22.35
CA LEU A 467 9.27 -26.61 22.35
C LEU A 467 10.69 -26.22 21.90
N GLU A 468 11.66 -27.15 21.92
CA GLU A 468 13.00 -26.92 21.38
C GLU A 468 13.00 -26.68 19.86
N HIS A 469 12.00 -27.23 19.16
CA HIS A 469 11.84 -27.10 17.70
C HIS A 469 10.88 -25.96 17.31
N LYS A 470 10.53 -25.08 18.26
CA LYS A 470 9.57 -24.00 18.07
C LYS A 470 9.90 -23.12 16.86
N ASP A 471 11.16 -22.75 16.67
CA ASP A 471 11.56 -21.90 15.53
C ASP A 471 11.31 -22.57 14.18
N SER A 472 11.64 -23.86 14.04
CA SER A 472 11.33 -24.64 12.83
C SER A 472 9.82 -24.71 12.57
N LEU A 473 9.01 -24.86 13.62
CA LEU A 473 7.55 -24.88 13.49
C LEU A 473 6.97 -23.52 13.05
N ILE A 474 7.56 -22.42 13.50
CA ILE A 474 7.20 -21.06 13.05
C ILE A 474 7.59 -20.89 11.58
N GLU A 475 8.81 -21.27 11.21
CA GLU A 475 9.35 -21.12 9.85
C GLU A 475 8.59 -21.95 8.81
N SER A 476 8.05 -23.10 9.22
CA SER A 476 7.18 -23.96 8.41
C SER A 476 5.69 -23.60 8.47
N LYS A 477 5.31 -22.58 9.28
CA LYS A 477 3.93 -22.11 9.47
C LYS A 477 3.03 -23.18 10.11
N THR A 478 3.65 -24.22 10.67
CA THR A 478 3.00 -25.24 11.48
C THR A 478 2.55 -24.67 12.81
N LEU A 479 3.37 -23.81 13.44
CA LEU A 479 3.04 -23.06 14.64
C LEU A 479 2.58 -21.65 14.29
N THR A 480 1.34 -21.32 14.67
CA THR A 480 0.75 -19.99 14.48
C THR A 480 -0.02 -19.59 15.74
N ILE A 481 -0.30 -18.29 15.90
CA ILE A 481 -1.14 -17.79 16.99
C ILE A 481 -2.51 -18.51 16.98
N ASN A 482 -3.17 -18.60 15.83
CA ASN A 482 -4.48 -19.27 15.72
C ASN A 482 -4.47 -20.70 16.27
N LYS A 483 -3.43 -21.49 15.96
CA LYS A 483 -3.31 -22.87 16.44
C LYS A 483 -2.99 -22.93 17.93
N LEU A 484 -2.13 -22.03 18.42
CA LEU A 484 -1.84 -21.91 19.85
C LEU A 484 -3.09 -21.52 20.65
N MET A 485 -3.94 -20.63 20.13
CA MET A 485 -5.18 -20.22 20.78
C MET A 485 -6.16 -21.37 20.98
N GLN A 486 -6.15 -22.40 20.11
CA GLN A 486 -7.02 -23.59 20.26
C GLN A 486 -6.65 -24.48 21.45
N ILE A 487 -5.38 -24.46 21.84
CA ILE A 487 -4.84 -25.28 22.93
C ILE A 487 -4.46 -24.46 24.16
N SER A 488 -4.65 -23.14 24.09
CA SER A 488 -4.47 -22.23 25.22
C SER A 488 -5.58 -22.41 26.24
N ALA A 489 -5.28 -22.10 27.50
CA ALA A 489 -6.29 -22.14 28.56
C ALA A 489 -7.45 -21.17 28.27
N GLU A 490 -8.65 -21.53 28.73
CA GLU A 490 -9.82 -20.67 28.60
C GLU A 490 -9.58 -19.31 29.26
N GLY A 491 -9.91 -18.22 28.56
CA GLY A 491 -9.71 -16.85 29.04
C GLY A 491 -8.35 -16.23 28.73
N VAL A 492 -7.40 -16.96 28.12
CA VAL A 492 -6.20 -16.35 27.54
C VAL A 492 -6.62 -15.40 26.41
N PRO A 493 -6.25 -14.11 26.44
CA PRO A 493 -6.62 -13.16 25.39
C PRO A 493 -5.92 -13.48 24.06
N ASP A 494 -6.65 -13.39 22.95
CA ASP A 494 -6.06 -13.47 21.60
C ASP A 494 -5.18 -12.23 21.33
N PRO A 495 -3.87 -12.40 21.08
CA PRO A 495 -2.97 -11.27 20.81
C PRO A 495 -3.08 -10.74 19.37
N THR A 496 -3.76 -11.44 18.46
CA THR A 496 -3.85 -11.11 17.03
C THR A 496 -4.29 -9.66 16.75
N PRO A 497 -5.29 -9.10 17.46
CA PRO A 497 -5.70 -7.72 17.22
C PRO A 497 -4.64 -6.66 17.53
N HIS A 498 -3.67 -6.99 18.39
CA HIS A 498 -2.64 -6.07 18.85
C HIS A 498 -1.33 -6.14 18.03
N LEU A 499 -1.25 -7.03 17.03
CA LEU A 499 -0.04 -7.20 16.20
C LEU A 499 0.35 -5.93 15.42
N TYR A 500 -0.58 -4.99 15.23
CA TYR A 500 -0.37 -3.77 14.47
C TYR A 500 -0.16 -2.53 15.34
N ASP A 501 -0.23 -2.63 16.66
CA ASP A 501 -0.21 -1.47 17.57
C ASP A 501 1.04 -0.60 17.38
N GLN A 502 2.21 -1.25 17.35
CA GLN A 502 3.48 -0.57 17.12
C GLN A 502 3.53 0.10 15.74
N THR A 503 2.87 -0.46 14.74
CA THR A 503 2.77 0.14 13.40
C THR A 503 1.97 1.44 13.45
N PHE A 504 0.85 1.46 14.17
CA PHE A 504 0.03 2.65 14.32
C PHE A 504 0.74 3.74 15.13
N TYR A 505 1.46 3.39 16.19
CA TYR A 505 2.31 4.34 16.92
C TYR A 505 3.46 4.88 16.07
N MET A 506 4.12 4.02 15.28
CA MET A 506 5.15 4.44 14.32
C MET A 506 4.57 5.45 13.31
N ALA A 507 3.40 5.16 12.74
CA ALA A 507 2.71 6.07 11.81
C ALA A 507 2.39 7.42 12.46
N ALA A 508 1.86 7.42 13.70
CA ALA A 508 1.59 8.63 14.46
C ALA A 508 2.88 9.45 14.73
N GLY A 509 3.98 8.76 15.06
CA GLY A 509 5.30 9.39 15.24
C GLY A 509 5.81 10.10 13.98
N PHE A 510 5.75 9.43 12.82
CA PHE A 510 6.14 10.05 11.55
C PHE A 510 5.24 11.23 11.15
N LEU A 511 3.93 11.14 11.41
CA LEU A 511 3.02 12.28 11.25
C LEU A 511 3.41 13.46 12.17
N GLY A 512 3.85 13.18 13.40
CA GLY A 512 4.39 14.17 14.33
C GLY A 512 5.64 14.88 13.78
N VAL A 513 6.61 14.11 13.27
CA VAL A 513 7.80 14.67 12.61
C VAL A 513 7.43 15.55 11.42
N ALA A 514 6.45 15.10 10.62
CA ALA A 514 5.98 15.86 9.47
C ALA A 514 5.29 17.18 9.87
N ALA A 515 4.48 17.14 10.94
CA ALA A 515 3.81 18.31 11.49
C ALA A 515 4.84 19.33 12.01
N ILE A 516 5.83 18.90 12.79
CA ILE A 516 6.92 19.76 13.27
C ILE A 516 7.69 20.36 12.09
N SER A 517 8.07 19.53 11.11
CA SER A 517 8.80 19.98 9.92
C SER A 517 8.02 21.03 9.14
N ASN A 518 6.71 20.85 8.98
CA ASN A 518 5.85 21.81 8.27
C ASN A 518 5.74 23.12 9.04
N GLN A 519 5.65 23.07 10.37
CA GLN A 519 5.58 24.26 11.20
C GLN A 519 6.88 25.07 11.16
N LEU A 520 8.03 24.39 11.17
CA LEU A 520 9.35 25.01 11.03
C LEU A 520 9.62 25.58 9.63
N LEU A 521 8.91 25.09 8.60
CA LEU A 521 9.04 25.56 7.23
C LEU A 521 8.59 27.02 7.13
N LYS A 522 9.54 27.91 6.85
CA LYS A 522 9.31 29.34 6.56
C LYS A 522 9.66 29.65 5.10
N PRO A 523 8.93 30.54 4.42
CA PRO A 523 9.26 30.92 3.04
C PRO A 523 10.72 31.37 2.91
N PRO A 524 11.47 30.88 1.91
CA PRO A 524 12.84 31.30 1.67
C PRO A 524 12.88 32.74 1.12
N ASN A 525 14.00 33.45 1.34
CA ASN A 525 14.22 34.74 0.69
C ASN A 525 14.66 34.52 -0.78
N VAL A 526 13.69 34.30 -1.65
CA VAL A 526 13.91 33.96 -3.06
C VAL A 526 14.73 35.04 -3.78
N LYS A 527 14.47 36.33 -3.51
CA LYS A 527 15.20 37.45 -4.13
C LYS A 527 16.70 37.40 -3.84
N LYS A 528 17.07 37.17 -2.58
CA LYS A 528 18.47 37.05 -2.19
C LYS A 528 19.13 35.84 -2.86
N LEU A 529 18.48 34.69 -2.82
CA LEU A 529 19.02 33.46 -3.40
C LEU A 529 19.18 33.52 -4.92
N LEU A 530 18.30 34.25 -5.62
CA LEU A 530 18.45 34.51 -7.06
C LEU A 530 19.67 35.38 -7.35
N ALA A 531 19.88 36.46 -6.58
CA ALA A 531 21.04 37.33 -6.72
C ALA A 531 22.36 36.55 -6.52
N ASP A 532 22.47 35.81 -5.41
CA ASP A 532 23.65 34.99 -5.08
C ASP A 532 23.93 33.93 -6.18
N SER A 533 22.88 33.36 -6.79
CA SER A 533 23.04 32.38 -7.87
C SER A 533 23.54 33.00 -9.17
N SER A 534 23.07 34.21 -9.51
CA SER A 534 23.47 34.93 -10.72
C SER A 534 24.91 35.46 -10.65
N GLU A 535 25.37 35.87 -9.47
CA GLU A 535 26.78 36.25 -9.25
C GLU A 535 27.71 35.04 -9.43
N SER A 536 27.34 33.87 -8.89
CA SER A 536 28.13 32.65 -9.06
C SER A 536 28.21 32.14 -10.50
N GLU A 537 27.15 32.32 -11.31
CA GLU A 537 27.14 31.97 -12.74
C GLU A 537 27.99 32.93 -13.58
N ASN A 538 28.12 34.19 -13.16
CA ASN A 538 28.97 35.19 -13.82
C ASN A 538 30.45 35.07 -13.43
N GLU A 539 30.79 34.56 -12.24
CA GLU A 539 32.18 34.27 -11.87
C GLU A 539 32.74 32.98 -12.50
N LEU A 540 31.86 32.08 -12.95
CA LEU A 540 32.21 30.81 -13.61
C LEU A 540 32.29 30.90 -15.15
N LYS A 541 31.88 32.04 -15.74
CA LYS A 541 32.02 32.36 -17.16
C LYS A 541 33.22 33.27 -17.38
#